data_AF-A0A929Y986-F1
#
_entry.id   AF-A0A929Y986-F1
#
_cell.length_a   1.000
_cell.length_b   1.000
_cell.length_c   1.000
_cell.angle_alpha   90.00
_cell.angle_beta   90.00
_cell.angle_gamma   90.00
#
_symmetry.space_group_name_H-M   'P 1'
#
loop_
_entity.id
_entity.type
_entity.pdbx_description
1 polymer ?
#
loop_
_entity_poly.entity_id
_entity_poly.type
_entity_poly.pdbx_seq_one_letter_code
_entity_poly.pdbx_strand_id
1 'polypeptide(L)'
;MRAVERTLTGTTGQEPGEYEKRHREIAREAAAEGFVLLRNREGILPLSLKKPIALYGAGAEKTIKGGTGSGDVNSRPTVSIREGLLNAGFRITTSGWLDRYRKKYDDARIAWRDGIFEKAQKDGGGDYAVAMTYFATPFHVPEGDLPDTAVDEKKEADVALYVLARTAGEGADRFNKEGDYQLTETEENSLKQLSKHYQHVVLILNTGGLVDLQIADEIENLDAILYIHQPGMEAGNAVADVLTGKVNPSGKLTDSWAMNYEDYPNAENFSHNNNDVDHEVYAEDLYVGYRYFDTYGVPVRYGFGFGLSYTGFEVRTLGLKHYHLGTEDPEIGVTVSVRNTGSVSGREVAQVYASCPQGEEGGELRRLVGYAKTRLLAPGDEQEIEIRFPLYALASFSEAKSSYILKAGEYVLQIGNALERAETAGEIRVTDELCFYEVEHICQPQQEIPRFTPEGEVKKKLEERRDVWIREAMECGIEIILHDGDIKARKVAYETDDPGFSEEARAFVDKLSQEQLIKLATGFVPEKREASCLGDTGNIVPGAAAQTSSCAKEEGLSEIALADGPAGLRLCRKYG
;
A
#
# COMPACT_ATOMS: atom_id res chain seq x y z
N MET A 1 44.57 -10.54 -24.61
CA MET A 1 43.24 -10.02 -24.28
C MET A 1 42.41 -10.01 -25.56
N ARG A 2 41.35 -10.81 -25.67
CA ARG A 2 40.32 -10.57 -26.68
C ARG A 2 39.45 -9.44 -26.16
N ALA A 3 39.33 -8.36 -26.92
CA ALA A 3 38.38 -7.30 -26.62
C ALA A 3 36.98 -7.92 -26.69
N VAL A 4 36.26 -7.95 -25.57
CA VAL A 4 34.84 -8.26 -25.57
C VAL A 4 34.16 -7.00 -26.07
N GLU A 5 33.71 -7.02 -27.32
CA GLU A 5 32.94 -5.94 -27.90
C GLU A 5 31.57 -5.93 -27.20
N ARG A 6 31.37 -5.01 -26.24
CA ARG A 6 30.10 -4.85 -25.54
C ARG A 6 29.23 -3.88 -26.34
N THR A 7 28.16 -4.37 -26.93
CA THR A 7 27.11 -3.52 -27.49
C THR A 7 26.22 -3.04 -26.35
N LEU A 8 26.37 -1.78 -25.94
CA LEU A 8 25.44 -1.15 -24.99
C LEU A 8 24.11 -0.91 -25.70
N THR A 9 23.00 -1.38 -25.13
CA THR A 9 21.64 -1.26 -25.70
C THR A 9 20.97 0.11 -25.42
N GLY A 10 21.75 1.09 -24.96
CA GLY A 10 21.28 2.44 -24.67
C GLY A 10 21.10 3.31 -25.91
N THR A 11 20.30 4.37 -25.79
CA THR A 11 20.14 5.38 -26.84
C THR A 11 20.81 6.69 -26.41
N THR A 12 21.34 7.46 -27.37
CA THR A 12 21.85 8.81 -27.12
C THR A 12 20.74 9.88 -27.16
N GLY A 13 19.54 9.51 -27.62
CA GLY A 13 18.38 10.40 -27.73
C GLY A 13 17.71 10.65 -26.39
N GLN A 14 17.28 11.88 -26.16
CA GLN A 14 16.51 12.26 -24.97
C GLN A 14 15.00 12.05 -25.15
N GLU A 15 14.54 11.66 -26.34
CA GLU A 15 13.12 11.37 -26.56
C GLU A 15 12.70 10.03 -25.94
N PRO A 16 11.52 9.93 -25.31
CA PRO A 16 11.01 8.65 -24.83
C PRO A 16 10.81 7.66 -25.99
N GLY A 17 11.34 6.45 -25.85
CA GLY A 17 11.09 5.35 -26.77
C GLY A 17 9.67 4.80 -26.67
N GLU A 18 9.24 4.00 -27.65
CA GLU A 18 7.89 3.40 -27.66
C GLU A 18 7.59 2.52 -26.44
N TYR A 19 8.60 1.78 -25.95
CA TYR A 19 8.47 0.99 -24.72
C TYR A 19 8.20 1.88 -23.49
N GLU A 20 8.91 3.00 -23.37
CA GLU A 20 8.72 3.96 -22.28
C GLU A 20 7.32 4.58 -22.32
N LYS A 21 6.84 4.97 -23.52
CA LYS A 21 5.49 5.54 -23.70
C LYS A 21 4.40 4.55 -23.26
N ARG A 22 4.46 3.30 -23.73
CA ARG A 22 3.51 2.25 -23.34
C ARG A 22 3.50 2.00 -21.82
N HIS A 23 4.67 2.03 -21.20
CA HIS A 23 4.79 1.79 -19.75
C HIS A 23 4.30 2.98 -18.93
N ARG A 24 4.46 4.21 -19.45
CA ARG A 24 3.85 5.40 -18.87
C ARG A 24 2.32 5.32 -18.90
N GLU A 25 1.73 4.84 -20.00
CA GLU A 25 0.28 4.65 -20.09
C GLU A 25 -0.23 3.66 -19.04
N ILE A 26 0.44 2.51 -18.88
CA ILE A 26 0.09 1.52 -17.84
C ILE A 26 0.24 2.12 -16.43
N ALA A 27 1.32 2.86 -16.17
CA ALA A 27 1.54 3.50 -14.87
C ALA A 27 0.46 4.53 -14.55
N ARG A 28 0.01 5.31 -15.54
CA ARG A 28 -1.07 6.28 -15.42
C ARG A 28 -2.41 5.60 -15.13
N GLU A 29 -2.71 4.50 -15.81
CA GLU A 29 -3.93 3.69 -15.58
C GLU A 29 -3.92 3.10 -14.17
N ALA A 30 -2.83 2.45 -13.78
CA ALA A 30 -2.68 1.86 -12.45
C ALA A 30 -2.79 2.92 -11.33
N ALA A 31 -2.19 4.10 -11.53
CA ALA A 31 -2.33 5.22 -10.61
C ALA A 31 -3.80 5.64 -10.44
N ALA A 32 -4.51 5.90 -11.55
CA ALA A 32 -5.90 6.34 -11.49
C ALA A 32 -6.85 5.29 -10.90
N GLU A 33 -6.62 4.00 -11.17
CA GLU A 33 -7.36 2.86 -10.59
C GLU A 33 -7.08 2.67 -9.09
N GLY A 34 -5.92 3.13 -8.60
CA GLY A 34 -5.50 3.05 -7.21
C GLY A 34 -5.93 4.24 -6.34
N PHE A 35 -6.38 5.35 -6.93
CA PHE A 35 -6.83 6.50 -6.14
C PHE A 35 -8.12 6.20 -5.39
N VAL A 36 -8.14 6.60 -4.12
CA VAL A 36 -9.28 6.38 -3.22
C VAL A 36 -9.99 7.70 -2.99
N LEU A 37 -11.24 7.79 -3.48
CA LEU A 37 -12.11 8.91 -3.17
C LEU A 37 -12.70 8.71 -1.78
N LEU A 38 -12.29 9.53 -0.81
CA LEU A 38 -12.69 9.40 0.59
C LEU A 38 -13.97 10.19 0.90
N ARG A 39 -14.14 11.33 0.23
CA ARG A 39 -15.29 12.22 0.39
C ARG A 39 -15.64 12.89 -0.93
N ASN A 40 -16.92 13.05 -1.23
CA ASN A 40 -17.44 13.81 -2.38
C ASN A 40 -18.87 14.31 -2.11
N ARG A 41 -19.00 15.39 -1.33
CA ARG A 41 -20.28 16.04 -1.03
C ARG A 41 -20.80 16.76 -2.26
N GLU A 42 -22.12 16.74 -2.41
CA GLU A 42 -22.85 17.36 -3.53
C GLU A 42 -22.42 16.91 -4.95
N GLY A 43 -21.58 15.87 -5.05
CA GLY A 43 -21.02 15.44 -6.32
C GLY A 43 -20.11 16.49 -6.98
N ILE A 44 -19.36 17.28 -6.18
CA ILE A 44 -18.46 18.32 -6.70
C ILE A 44 -17.41 17.76 -7.67
N LEU A 45 -16.93 16.53 -7.41
CA LEU A 45 -16.12 15.78 -8.37
C LEU A 45 -17.03 14.86 -9.21
N PRO A 46 -16.78 14.76 -10.54
CA PRO A 46 -15.69 15.39 -11.29
C PRO A 46 -15.91 16.89 -11.60
N LEU A 47 -14.82 17.63 -11.78
CA LEU A 47 -14.80 19.06 -12.05
C LEU A 47 -15.05 19.40 -13.52
N SER A 48 -15.67 20.57 -13.75
CA SER A 48 -15.85 21.12 -15.08
C SER A 48 -14.64 21.94 -15.54
N LEU A 49 -14.16 21.69 -16.77
CA LEU A 49 -13.13 22.52 -17.42
C LEU A 49 -13.61 23.93 -17.81
N LYS A 50 -14.92 24.21 -17.71
CA LYS A 50 -15.49 25.51 -18.11
C LYS A 50 -15.08 26.63 -17.15
N LYS A 51 -14.94 26.33 -15.86
CA LYS A 51 -14.56 27.29 -14.83
C LYS A 51 -13.09 27.10 -14.47
N PRO A 52 -12.38 28.18 -14.11
CA PRO A 52 -11.03 28.02 -13.59
C PRO A 52 -11.07 27.43 -12.17
N ILE A 53 -9.92 26.92 -11.74
CA ILE A 53 -9.68 26.41 -10.40
C ILE A 53 -8.55 27.20 -9.74
N ALA A 54 -8.60 27.30 -8.42
CA ALA A 54 -7.46 27.69 -7.63
C ALA A 54 -6.70 26.44 -7.18
N LEU A 55 -5.36 26.48 -7.22
CA LEU A 55 -4.50 25.35 -6.87
C LEU A 55 -3.41 25.81 -5.89
N TYR A 56 -3.33 25.12 -4.76
CA TYR A 56 -2.43 25.39 -3.65
C TYR A 56 -1.85 24.09 -3.08
N GLY A 57 -0.94 24.22 -2.13
CA GLY A 57 -0.32 23.11 -1.42
C GLY A 57 0.96 22.61 -2.09
N ALA A 58 1.83 22.01 -1.27
CA ALA A 58 3.18 21.60 -1.66
C ALA A 58 3.18 20.62 -2.85
N GLY A 59 2.30 19.63 -2.80
CA GLY A 59 2.24 18.56 -3.80
C GLY A 59 1.74 19.01 -5.17
N ALA A 60 1.18 20.22 -5.29
CA ALA A 60 0.69 20.73 -6.56
C ALA A 60 1.83 20.95 -7.57
N GLU A 61 2.92 21.54 -7.09
CA GLU A 61 4.12 21.83 -7.90
C GLU A 61 5.21 20.77 -7.67
N LYS A 62 5.36 20.27 -6.45
CA LYS A 62 6.40 19.31 -6.05
C LYS A 62 5.77 17.98 -5.65
N THR A 63 5.02 17.40 -6.59
CA THR A 63 4.34 16.13 -6.43
C THR A 63 5.33 15.02 -6.06
N ILE A 64 5.01 14.29 -4.98
CA ILE A 64 5.79 13.16 -4.48
C ILE A 64 5.41 11.92 -5.29
N LYS A 65 6.37 11.44 -6.08
CA LYS A 65 6.21 10.27 -6.95
C LYS A 65 6.38 8.92 -6.23
N GLY A 66 7.01 8.92 -5.06
CA GLY A 66 7.35 7.72 -4.29
C GLY A 66 8.18 8.09 -3.05
N GLY A 67 8.40 7.11 -2.17
CA GLY A 67 9.25 7.25 -0.99
C GLY A 67 10.73 7.34 -1.33
N THR A 68 11.56 7.57 -0.30
CA THR A 68 13.02 7.61 -0.40
C THR A 68 13.64 6.23 -0.12
N GLY A 69 14.94 6.07 -0.42
CA GLY A 69 15.69 4.84 -0.11
C GLY A 69 15.80 3.90 -1.32
N SER A 70 15.89 2.60 -1.06
CA SER A 70 15.94 1.54 -2.09
C SER A 70 14.79 1.61 -3.08
N GLY A 71 13.57 1.97 -2.64
CA GLY A 71 12.39 2.11 -3.50
C GLY A 71 12.40 3.30 -4.47
N ASP A 72 13.38 4.21 -4.41
CA ASP A 72 13.42 5.37 -5.30
C ASP A 72 13.89 5.00 -6.73
N VAL A 73 13.30 5.65 -7.73
CA VAL A 73 13.51 5.36 -9.15
C VAL A 73 14.06 6.56 -9.90
N ASN A 74 15.19 6.34 -10.57
CA ASN A 74 15.77 7.27 -11.53
C ASN A 74 14.93 7.36 -12.81
N SER A 75 13.92 8.21 -12.76
CA SER A 75 13.00 8.45 -13.87
C SER A 75 13.44 9.62 -14.75
N ARG A 76 12.92 9.64 -15.98
CA ARG A 76 12.72 10.85 -16.78
C ARG A 76 11.85 11.87 -16.02
N PRO A 77 11.64 13.10 -16.53
CA PRO A 77 10.80 14.07 -15.84
C PRO A 77 9.43 13.49 -15.48
N THR A 78 9.07 13.63 -14.21
CA THR A 78 7.75 13.27 -13.69
C THR A 78 6.76 14.41 -13.94
N VAL A 79 5.50 14.05 -14.17
CA VAL A 79 4.43 15.03 -14.37
C VAL A 79 3.87 15.45 -13.03
N SER A 80 4.10 16.71 -12.64
CA SER A 80 3.48 17.31 -11.46
C SER A 80 1.97 17.44 -11.63
N ILE A 81 1.24 17.58 -10.51
CA ILE A 81 -0.22 17.80 -10.54
C ILE A 81 -0.57 19.07 -11.31
N ARG A 82 0.17 20.17 -11.12
CA ARG A 82 0.00 21.40 -11.90
C ARG A 82 0.11 21.11 -13.40
N GLU A 83 1.18 20.44 -13.83
CA GLU A 83 1.37 20.12 -15.25
C GLU A 83 0.28 19.21 -15.79
N GLY A 84 -0.12 18.17 -15.05
CA GLY A 84 -1.20 17.27 -15.46
C GLY A 84 -2.55 17.97 -15.60
N LEU A 85 -2.88 18.88 -14.69
CA LEU A 85 -4.09 19.70 -14.77
C LEU A 85 -4.06 20.64 -15.99
N LEU A 86 -2.91 21.29 -16.26
CA LEU A 86 -2.74 22.12 -17.45
C LEU A 86 -2.85 21.29 -18.75
N ASN A 87 -2.25 20.10 -18.79
CA ASN A 87 -2.34 19.18 -19.92
C ASN A 87 -3.79 18.74 -20.20
N ALA A 88 -4.61 18.60 -19.15
CA ALA A 88 -6.03 18.30 -19.27
C ALA A 88 -6.91 19.51 -19.62
N GLY A 89 -6.34 20.71 -19.68
CA GLY A 89 -7.02 21.94 -20.08
C GLY A 89 -7.63 22.76 -18.94
N PHE A 90 -7.29 22.48 -17.67
CA PHE A 90 -7.70 23.34 -16.57
C PHE A 90 -7.03 24.72 -16.66
N ARG A 91 -7.78 25.76 -16.27
CA ARG A 91 -7.27 27.11 -16.09
C ARG A 91 -7.00 27.32 -14.60
N ILE A 92 -5.75 27.61 -14.24
CA ILE A 92 -5.32 27.78 -12.84
C ILE A 92 -5.14 29.27 -12.53
N THR A 93 -5.89 29.79 -11.55
CA THR A 93 -5.87 31.23 -11.18
C THR A 93 -4.69 31.63 -10.30
N THR A 94 -4.05 30.66 -9.64
CA THR A 94 -3.08 30.89 -8.55
C THR A 94 -1.63 30.54 -8.94
N SER A 95 -1.29 30.65 -10.23
CA SER A 95 0.07 30.35 -10.72
C SER A 95 1.17 31.13 -9.99
N GLY A 96 0.89 32.36 -9.56
CA GLY A 96 1.83 33.18 -8.81
C GLY A 96 2.21 32.57 -7.45
N TRP A 97 1.25 31.98 -6.72
CA TRP A 97 1.52 31.27 -5.48
C TRP A 97 2.40 30.04 -5.73
N LEU A 98 2.07 29.25 -6.76
CA LEU A 98 2.82 28.04 -7.14
C LEU A 98 4.27 28.35 -7.54
N ASP A 99 4.49 29.46 -8.24
CA ASP A 99 5.83 29.90 -8.65
C ASP A 99 6.68 30.35 -7.46
N ARG A 100 6.08 31.03 -6.45
CA ARG A 100 6.76 31.36 -5.19
C ARG A 100 7.09 30.11 -4.39
N TYR A 101 6.15 29.16 -4.30
CA TYR A 101 6.38 27.89 -3.63
C TYR A 101 7.52 27.09 -4.28
N ARG A 102 7.55 27.00 -5.62
CA ARG A 102 8.65 26.36 -6.35
C ARG A 102 10.00 26.91 -5.92
N LYS A 103 10.13 28.24 -5.86
CA LYS A 103 11.35 28.90 -5.42
C LYS A 103 11.71 28.53 -3.98
N LYS A 104 10.76 28.60 -3.05
CA LYS A 104 10.93 28.23 -1.64
C LYS A 104 11.42 26.78 -1.49
N TYR A 105 10.82 25.86 -2.24
CA TYR A 105 11.23 24.47 -2.27
C TYR A 105 12.66 24.30 -2.79
N ASP A 106 12.99 24.94 -3.91
CA ASP A 106 14.32 24.82 -4.52
C ASP A 106 15.41 25.37 -3.58
N ASP A 107 15.16 26.52 -2.94
CA ASP A 107 16.04 27.10 -1.92
C ASP A 107 16.22 26.14 -0.73
N ALA A 108 15.13 25.56 -0.21
CA ALA A 108 15.17 24.60 0.89
C ALA A 108 15.91 23.31 0.51
N ARG A 109 15.75 22.83 -0.73
CA ARG A 109 16.40 21.62 -1.22
C ARG A 109 17.91 21.81 -1.40
N ILE A 110 18.33 23.01 -1.82
CA ILE A 110 19.73 23.42 -1.88
C ILE A 110 20.31 23.51 -0.47
N ALA A 111 19.63 24.22 0.45
CA ALA A 111 20.08 24.36 1.84
C ALA A 111 20.24 23.01 2.54
N TRP A 112 19.28 22.09 2.36
CA TRP A 112 19.37 20.73 2.89
C TRP A 112 20.55 19.95 2.32
N ARG A 113 20.77 20.00 1.00
CA ARG A 113 21.92 19.36 0.35
C ARG A 113 23.23 19.90 0.90
N ASP A 114 23.36 21.21 1.01
CA ASP A 114 24.57 21.87 1.49
C ASP A 114 24.82 21.50 2.96
N GLY A 115 23.77 21.44 3.77
CA GLY A 115 23.83 20.94 5.15
C GLY A 115 24.30 19.48 5.26
N ILE A 116 23.92 18.60 4.32
CA ILE A 116 24.45 17.22 4.27
C ILE A 116 25.96 17.24 4.01
N PHE A 117 26.42 18.00 3.01
CA PHE A 117 27.84 18.06 2.70
C PHE A 117 28.67 18.66 3.84
N GLU A 118 28.16 19.71 4.49
CA GLU A 118 28.82 20.33 5.64
C GLU A 118 28.92 19.37 6.84
N LYS A 119 27.86 18.61 7.14
CA LYS A 119 27.87 17.60 8.21
C LYS A 119 28.82 16.46 7.87
N ALA A 120 28.72 15.89 6.67
CA ALA A 120 29.57 14.80 6.22
C ALA A 120 31.06 15.18 6.22
N GLN A 121 31.40 16.44 5.91
CA GLN A 121 32.77 16.93 5.99
C GLN A 121 33.29 16.97 7.43
N LYS A 122 32.44 17.25 8.42
CA LYS A 122 32.80 17.20 9.85
C LYS A 122 33.02 15.76 10.34
N ASP A 123 32.35 14.79 9.73
CA ASP A 123 32.40 13.37 10.09
C ASP A 123 33.49 12.59 9.33
N GLY A 124 34.56 13.29 8.90
CA GLY A 124 35.72 12.68 8.23
C GLY A 124 35.68 12.74 6.69
N GLY A 125 34.55 13.15 6.10
CA GLY A 125 34.40 13.32 4.66
C GLY A 125 34.35 12.02 3.84
N GLY A 126 34.24 12.16 2.53
CA GLY A 126 34.16 11.04 1.58
C GLY A 126 32.73 10.51 1.36
N ASP A 127 32.58 9.67 0.33
CA ASP A 127 31.28 9.24 -0.17
C ASP A 127 30.45 8.46 0.87
N TYR A 128 31.11 7.68 1.72
CA TYR A 128 30.45 6.94 2.80
C TYR A 128 29.83 7.86 3.85
N ALA A 129 30.58 8.89 4.31
CA ALA A 129 30.06 9.86 5.28
C ALA A 129 28.89 10.66 4.70
N VAL A 130 28.95 11.01 3.41
CA VAL A 130 27.85 11.67 2.70
C VAL A 130 26.62 10.77 2.65
N ALA A 131 26.78 9.49 2.30
CA ALA A 131 25.68 8.53 2.24
C ALA A 131 25.01 8.34 3.62
N MET A 132 25.78 8.11 4.68
CA MET A 132 25.24 7.94 6.04
C MET A 132 24.53 9.20 6.53
N THR A 133 25.10 10.38 6.27
CA THR A 133 24.48 11.67 6.64
C THR A 133 23.17 11.90 5.88
N TYR A 134 23.12 11.51 4.61
CA TYR A 134 21.90 11.58 3.79
C TYR A 134 20.77 10.73 4.37
N PHE A 135 21.05 9.48 4.74
CA PHE A 135 20.06 8.59 5.35
C PHE A 135 19.60 9.09 6.73
N ALA A 136 20.52 9.62 7.53
CA ALA A 136 20.23 10.14 8.87
C ALA A 136 19.60 11.55 8.87
N THR A 137 19.51 12.23 7.72
CA THR A 137 18.93 13.58 7.62
C THR A 137 17.82 13.62 6.56
N PRO A 138 16.61 13.08 6.84
CA PRO A 138 15.50 13.12 5.90
C PRO A 138 15.19 14.55 5.41
N PHE A 139 14.81 14.69 4.14
CA PHE A 139 14.34 15.97 3.62
C PHE A 139 12.87 16.18 4.00
N HIS A 140 12.61 17.20 4.82
CA HIS A 140 11.25 17.64 5.11
C HIS A 140 10.78 18.60 4.02
N VAL A 141 9.67 18.26 3.36
CA VAL A 141 9.06 19.12 2.34
C VAL A 141 8.61 20.41 3.02
N PRO A 142 9.10 21.59 2.58
CA PRO A 142 8.67 22.84 3.20
C PRO A 142 7.20 23.09 2.91
N GLU A 143 6.50 23.64 3.90
CA GLU A 143 5.12 24.10 3.74
C GLU A 143 5.02 25.31 2.80
N GLY A 144 3.85 25.45 2.19
CA GLY A 144 3.51 26.61 1.38
C GLY A 144 3.35 27.88 2.22
N ASP A 145 3.42 29.05 1.58
CA ASP A 145 3.01 30.27 2.27
C ASP A 145 1.49 30.27 2.41
N LEU A 146 1.01 30.89 3.48
CA LEU A 146 -0.42 31.03 3.75
C LEU A 146 -1.12 31.72 2.54
N PRO A 147 -2.20 31.15 1.96
CA PRO A 147 -2.87 31.70 0.78
C PRO A 147 -3.36 33.13 0.97
N ASP A 148 -2.89 34.08 0.17
CA ASP A 148 -3.40 35.45 0.17
C ASP A 148 -4.24 35.66 -1.09
N THR A 149 -5.54 35.43 -0.99
CA THR A 149 -6.46 35.51 -2.15
C THR A 149 -6.56 36.91 -2.75
N ALA A 150 -6.17 37.97 -2.03
CA ALA A 150 -6.11 39.32 -2.57
C ALA A 150 -4.92 39.52 -3.53
N VAL A 151 -3.86 38.72 -3.38
CA VAL A 151 -2.62 38.76 -4.17
C VAL A 151 -2.54 37.60 -5.16
N ASP A 152 -3.08 36.45 -4.79
CA ASP A 152 -2.90 35.19 -5.49
C ASP A 152 -3.95 34.93 -6.57
N GLU A 153 -5.12 35.57 -6.48
CA GLU A 153 -6.27 35.24 -7.34
C GLU A 153 -6.82 36.45 -8.10
N LYS A 154 -7.44 36.17 -9.25
CA LYS A 154 -8.23 37.15 -10.02
C LYS A 154 -9.74 37.12 -9.71
N LYS A 155 -10.18 36.47 -8.62
CA LYS A 155 -11.59 36.25 -8.24
C LYS A 155 -12.44 35.57 -9.32
N GLU A 156 -11.96 34.46 -9.87
CA GLU A 156 -12.65 33.76 -10.97
C GLU A 156 -12.96 32.29 -10.66
N ALA A 157 -12.34 31.69 -9.63
CA ALA A 157 -12.50 30.27 -9.31
C ALA A 157 -13.50 30.07 -8.16
N ASP A 158 -14.44 29.13 -8.34
CA ASP A 158 -15.36 28.72 -7.26
C ASP A 158 -14.76 27.58 -6.41
N VAL A 159 -13.80 26.83 -6.97
CA VAL A 159 -13.21 25.63 -6.37
C VAL A 159 -11.72 25.84 -6.12
N ALA A 160 -11.28 25.57 -4.89
CA ALA A 160 -9.87 25.49 -4.53
C ALA A 160 -9.43 24.04 -4.30
N LEU A 161 -8.33 23.66 -4.94
CA LEU A 161 -7.63 22.41 -4.70
C LEU A 161 -6.44 22.68 -3.77
N TYR A 162 -6.32 21.93 -2.68
CA TYR A 162 -5.16 21.94 -1.80
C TYR A 162 -4.48 20.58 -1.83
N VAL A 163 -3.22 20.52 -2.27
CA VAL A 163 -2.46 19.28 -2.33
C VAL A 163 -1.51 19.18 -1.14
N LEU A 164 -1.89 18.38 -0.15
CA LEU A 164 -1.04 18.03 0.99
C LEU A 164 -0.01 16.98 0.55
N ALA A 165 1.26 17.18 0.90
CA ALA A 165 2.33 16.26 0.52
C ALA A 165 3.12 15.78 1.73
N ARG A 166 3.42 14.47 1.75
CA ARG A 166 4.32 13.84 2.71
C ARG A 166 5.18 12.79 2.02
N THR A 167 6.41 12.62 2.51
CA THR A 167 7.31 11.56 2.09
C THR A 167 7.87 10.85 3.31
N ALA A 168 8.22 9.59 3.14
CA ALA A 168 8.92 8.76 4.12
C ALA A 168 9.84 7.81 3.37
N GLY A 169 10.68 7.06 4.08
CA GLY A 169 11.49 6.02 3.47
C GLY A 169 12.44 5.36 4.45
N GLU A 170 13.31 4.54 3.88
CA GLU A 170 14.23 3.67 4.62
C GLU A 170 15.14 4.45 5.59
N GLY A 171 15.29 3.90 6.80
CA GLY A 171 16.19 4.41 7.83
C GLY A 171 15.57 5.39 8.83
N ALA A 172 14.29 5.78 8.67
CA ALA A 172 13.60 6.62 9.64
C ALA A 172 12.08 6.34 9.67
N ASP A 173 11.54 6.17 10.87
CA ASP A 173 10.10 6.16 11.10
C ASP A 173 9.50 7.56 10.98
N ARG A 174 8.19 7.59 10.69
CA ARG A 174 7.38 8.81 10.80
C ARG A 174 6.99 9.07 12.25
N PHE A 175 6.68 10.32 12.57
CA PHE A 175 6.32 10.76 13.92
C PHE A 175 4.88 11.31 13.98
N ASN A 176 4.21 11.10 15.12
CA ASN A 176 2.97 11.81 15.46
C ASN A 176 3.26 13.28 15.82
N LYS A 177 3.60 14.11 14.83
CA LYS A 177 3.93 15.53 14.99
C LYS A 177 3.56 16.35 13.75
N GLU A 178 3.53 17.66 13.91
CA GLU A 178 3.31 18.63 12.84
C GLU A 178 4.28 18.45 11.66
N GLY A 179 3.74 18.55 10.45
CA GLY A 179 4.52 18.38 9.21
C GLY A 179 4.86 16.93 8.87
N ASP A 180 4.36 15.99 9.65
CA ASP A 180 4.49 14.55 9.42
C ASP A 180 3.12 13.87 9.45
N TYR A 181 2.77 13.10 10.50
CA TYR A 181 1.41 12.56 10.63
C TYR A 181 0.39 13.70 10.78
N GLN A 182 0.69 14.69 11.62
CA GLN A 182 -0.18 15.85 11.82
C GLN A 182 0.06 16.88 10.71
N LEU A 183 -0.96 17.69 10.43
CA LEU A 183 -0.79 18.89 9.61
C LEU A 183 0.03 19.92 10.40
N THR A 184 0.71 20.81 9.69
CA THR A 184 1.28 22.00 10.34
C THR A 184 0.21 23.05 10.60
N GLU A 185 0.47 23.96 11.54
CA GLU A 185 -0.40 25.12 11.77
C GLU A 185 -0.68 25.90 10.47
N THR A 186 0.34 26.09 9.62
CA THR A 186 0.18 26.79 8.33
C THR A 186 -0.70 26.01 7.35
N GLU A 187 -0.61 24.68 7.30
CA GLU A 187 -1.44 23.84 6.43
C GLU A 187 -2.91 23.87 6.86
N GLU A 188 -3.18 23.76 8.15
CA GLU A 188 -4.53 23.92 8.69
C GLU A 188 -5.10 25.31 8.42
N ASN A 189 -4.32 26.35 8.71
CA ASN A 189 -4.71 27.74 8.47
C ASN A 189 -4.93 28.01 6.97
N SER A 190 -4.17 27.36 6.09
CA SER A 190 -4.38 27.42 4.64
C SER A 190 -5.74 26.86 4.28
N LEU A 191 -6.09 25.67 4.75
CA LEU A 191 -7.40 25.07 4.50
C LEU A 191 -8.54 25.95 5.06
N LYS A 192 -8.39 26.47 6.29
CA LYS A 192 -9.34 27.40 6.94
C LYS A 192 -9.48 28.74 6.21
N GLN A 193 -8.45 29.18 5.49
CA GLN A 193 -8.53 30.38 4.66
C GLN A 193 -9.19 30.09 3.32
N LEU A 194 -8.84 28.99 2.66
CA LEU A 194 -9.47 28.60 1.41
C LEU A 194 -10.99 28.43 1.61
N SER A 195 -11.41 27.81 2.72
CA SER A 195 -12.83 27.62 3.03
C SER A 195 -13.62 28.92 3.16
N LYS A 196 -12.99 30.01 3.60
CA LYS A 196 -13.61 31.34 3.73
C LYS A 196 -13.76 32.08 2.39
N HIS A 197 -12.98 31.71 1.38
CA HIS A 197 -12.88 32.45 0.11
C HIS A 197 -13.49 31.71 -1.08
N TYR A 198 -13.42 30.39 -1.08
CA TYR A 198 -13.92 29.54 -2.16
C TYR A 198 -15.24 28.88 -1.73
N GLN A 199 -16.11 28.61 -2.70
CA GLN A 199 -17.37 27.91 -2.43
C GLN A 199 -17.11 26.46 -2.04
N HIS A 200 -16.15 25.82 -2.72
CA HIS A 200 -15.79 24.43 -2.50
C HIS A 200 -14.28 24.27 -2.32
N VAL A 201 -13.89 23.47 -1.35
CA VAL A 201 -12.49 23.06 -1.13
C VAL A 201 -12.37 21.56 -1.40
N VAL A 202 -11.33 21.19 -2.15
CA VAL A 202 -10.95 19.80 -2.42
C VAL A 202 -9.55 19.56 -1.87
N LEU A 203 -9.42 18.60 -0.97
CA LEU A 203 -8.13 18.16 -0.43
C LEU A 203 -7.62 16.95 -1.22
N ILE A 204 -6.40 17.04 -1.73
CA ILE A 204 -5.71 15.95 -2.40
C ILE A 204 -4.53 15.52 -1.52
N LEU A 205 -4.53 14.26 -1.10
CA LEU A 205 -3.53 13.69 -0.21
C LEU A 205 -2.47 12.95 -1.04
N ASN A 206 -1.33 13.61 -1.26
CA ASN A 206 -0.15 13.04 -1.91
C ASN A 206 0.85 12.55 -0.85
N THR A 207 0.46 11.52 -0.12
CA THR A 207 1.18 10.99 1.04
C THR A 207 1.44 9.49 0.86
N GLY A 208 2.57 8.98 1.36
CA GLY A 208 2.86 7.54 1.33
C GLY A 208 2.19 6.75 2.44
N GLY A 209 2.03 7.39 3.61
CA GLY A 209 1.25 6.87 4.73
C GLY A 209 0.10 7.80 5.10
N LEU A 210 -0.70 7.36 6.07
CA LEU A 210 -1.85 8.10 6.58
C LEU A 210 -1.42 9.41 7.27
N VAL A 211 -2.33 10.37 7.30
CA VAL A 211 -2.17 11.66 8.00
C VAL A 211 -3.40 11.93 8.84
N ASP A 212 -3.27 12.83 9.80
CA ASP A 212 -4.43 13.34 10.50
C ASP A 212 -5.39 14.06 9.53
N LEU A 213 -6.68 13.83 9.74
CA LEU A 213 -7.76 14.43 8.95
C LEU A 213 -8.83 15.07 9.84
N GLN A 214 -8.56 15.34 11.12
CA GLN A 214 -9.51 16.03 12.00
C GLN A 214 -9.94 17.41 11.45
N ILE A 215 -9.04 18.11 10.76
CA ILE A 215 -9.35 19.37 10.06
C ILE A 215 -10.55 19.26 9.11
N ALA A 216 -10.83 18.06 8.58
CA ALA A 216 -11.95 17.82 7.67
C ALA A 216 -13.32 17.90 8.36
N ASP A 217 -13.37 17.85 9.70
CA ASP A 217 -14.59 17.99 10.49
C ASP A 217 -14.85 19.47 10.85
N GLU A 218 -13.82 20.32 10.83
CA GLU A 218 -13.91 21.75 11.10
C GLU A 218 -14.31 22.59 9.89
N ILE A 219 -14.10 22.07 8.67
CA ILE A 219 -14.31 22.80 7.42
C ILE A 219 -15.57 22.27 6.72
N GLU A 220 -16.64 23.08 6.78
CA GLU A 220 -17.96 22.71 6.26
C GLU A 220 -17.95 22.43 4.75
N ASN A 221 -17.30 23.30 3.97
CA ASN A 221 -17.18 23.20 2.51
C ASN A 221 -15.90 22.48 2.04
N LEU A 222 -15.32 21.62 2.89
CA LEU A 222 -14.34 20.62 2.42
C LEU A 222 -15.11 19.45 1.83
N ASP A 223 -15.51 19.65 0.57
CA ASP A 223 -16.50 18.82 -0.10
C ASP A 223 -15.90 17.54 -0.67
N ALA A 224 -14.61 17.53 -1.04
CA ALA A 224 -13.95 16.32 -1.51
C ALA A 224 -12.58 16.09 -0.91
N ILE A 225 -12.26 14.80 -0.70
CA ILE A 225 -10.95 14.32 -0.26
C ILE A 225 -10.56 13.17 -1.17
N LEU A 226 -9.44 13.31 -1.88
CA LEU A 226 -8.89 12.31 -2.79
C LEU A 226 -7.53 11.86 -2.28
N TYR A 227 -7.39 10.58 -1.95
CA TYR A 227 -6.11 9.98 -1.59
C TYR A 227 -5.44 9.40 -2.84
N ILE A 228 -4.28 9.96 -3.18
CA ILE A 228 -3.57 9.63 -4.43
C ILE A 228 -2.29 8.83 -4.19
N HIS A 229 -1.99 8.50 -2.94
CA HIS A 229 -0.73 7.86 -2.55
C HIS A 229 0.48 8.65 -3.07
N GLN A 230 1.44 7.93 -3.67
CA GLN A 230 2.61 8.45 -4.37
C GLN A 230 2.73 7.72 -5.72
N PRO A 231 2.04 8.21 -6.78
CA PRO A 231 1.66 7.37 -7.92
C PRO A 231 2.67 7.36 -9.07
N GLY A 232 3.96 7.55 -8.77
CA GLY A 232 5.01 7.48 -9.78
C GLY A 232 5.03 8.66 -10.76
N MET A 233 5.62 8.42 -11.93
CA MET A 233 5.99 9.48 -12.89
C MET A 233 4.82 10.14 -13.62
N GLU A 234 3.65 9.50 -13.67
CA GLU A 234 2.44 10.02 -14.34
C GLU A 234 1.42 10.62 -13.37
N ALA A 235 1.83 10.89 -12.13
CA ALA A 235 0.98 11.33 -11.04
C ALA A 235 -0.03 12.42 -11.43
N GLY A 236 0.46 13.55 -11.95
CA GLY A 236 -0.43 14.66 -12.29
C GLY A 236 -1.42 14.35 -13.41
N ASN A 237 -1.00 13.56 -14.39
CA ASN A 237 -1.84 13.15 -15.51
C ASN A 237 -2.97 12.21 -15.05
N ALA A 238 -2.67 11.29 -14.13
CA ALA A 238 -3.68 10.42 -13.51
C ALA A 238 -4.64 11.22 -12.61
N VAL A 239 -4.13 12.18 -11.84
CA VAL A 239 -4.97 13.08 -11.02
C VAL A 239 -5.94 13.85 -11.90
N ALA A 240 -5.47 14.37 -13.03
CA ALA A 240 -6.32 15.07 -13.97
C ALA A 240 -7.37 14.15 -14.63
N ASP A 241 -7.07 12.89 -14.92
CA ASP A 241 -8.07 11.94 -15.45
C ASP A 241 -9.22 11.73 -14.46
N VAL A 242 -8.91 11.57 -13.17
CA VAL A 242 -9.92 11.40 -12.12
C VAL A 242 -10.71 12.69 -11.92
N LEU A 243 -10.03 13.83 -11.74
CA LEU A 243 -10.71 15.11 -11.51
C LEU A 243 -11.56 15.58 -12.69
N THR A 244 -11.28 15.15 -13.92
CA THR A 244 -12.13 15.44 -15.09
C THR A 244 -13.25 14.41 -15.31
N GLY A 245 -13.27 13.32 -14.55
CA GLY A 245 -14.23 12.23 -14.74
C GLY A 245 -13.93 11.34 -15.94
N LYS A 246 -12.78 11.54 -16.61
CA LYS A 246 -12.31 10.63 -17.67
C LYS A 246 -12.04 9.24 -17.11
N VAL A 247 -11.59 9.17 -15.86
CA VAL A 247 -11.55 7.95 -15.06
C VAL A 247 -12.44 8.15 -13.83
N ASN A 248 -13.32 7.18 -13.56
CA ASN A 248 -14.10 7.14 -12.34
C ASN A 248 -13.25 6.44 -11.24
N PRO A 249 -13.02 7.06 -10.07
CA PRO A 249 -12.21 6.46 -9.02
C PRO A 249 -12.83 5.14 -8.54
N SER A 250 -11.95 4.18 -8.29
CA SER A 250 -12.33 2.82 -7.91
C SER A 250 -11.32 2.13 -6.99
N GLY A 251 -10.37 2.90 -6.43
CA GLY A 251 -9.47 2.42 -5.39
C GLY A 251 -10.21 2.23 -4.06
N LYS A 252 -9.70 1.33 -3.22
CA LYS A 252 -10.20 1.03 -1.88
C LYS A 252 -9.04 1.10 -0.89
N LEU A 253 -9.30 1.53 0.34
CA LEU A 253 -8.30 1.60 1.40
C LEU A 253 -7.77 0.22 1.77
N THR A 254 -6.45 0.12 1.91
CA THR A 254 -5.76 -1.07 2.42
C THR A 254 -5.52 -1.02 3.93
N ASP A 255 -5.77 0.12 4.55
CA ASP A 255 -5.57 0.38 5.97
C ASP A 255 -6.83 1.03 6.58
N SER A 256 -7.02 0.90 7.89
CA SER A 256 -8.05 1.64 8.61
C SER A 256 -7.55 3.04 8.95
N TRP A 257 -8.32 4.07 8.59
CA TRP A 257 -8.03 5.45 8.93
C TRP A 257 -8.67 5.76 10.29
N ALA A 258 -7.86 5.81 11.34
CA ALA A 258 -8.32 6.09 12.69
C ALA A 258 -8.93 7.50 12.84
N MET A 259 -9.73 7.71 13.89
CA MET A 259 -10.24 9.03 14.24
C MET A 259 -9.14 9.92 14.83
N ASN A 260 -8.32 9.34 15.71
CA ASN A 260 -7.12 9.93 16.32
C ASN A 260 -5.93 8.97 16.18
N TYR A 261 -4.71 9.48 16.35
CA TYR A 261 -3.51 8.62 16.31
C TYR A 261 -3.52 7.59 17.45
N GLU A 262 -4.01 7.99 18.62
CA GLU A 262 -4.02 7.19 19.85
C GLU A 262 -5.01 6.01 19.78
N ASP A 263 -5.89 5.99 18.77
CA ASP A 263 -6.82 4.89 18.56
C ASP A 263 -6.16 3.65 17.91
N TYR A 264 -4.91 3.75 17.41
CA TYR A 264 -4.18 2.56 16.96
C TYR A 264 -3.74 1.71 18.17
N PRO A 265 -3.81 0.37 18.09
CA PRO A 265 -3.64 -0.51 19.25
C PRO A 265 -2.28 -0.40 19.95
N ASN A 266 -1.24 0.02 19.24
CA ASN A 266 0.13 0.19 19.73
C ASN A 266 0.65 1.64 19.65
N ALA A 267 -0.24 2.63 19.50
CA ALA A 267 0.12 4.03 19.29
C ALA A 267 1.07 4.60 20.37
N GLU A 268 0.87 4.22 21.63
CA GLU A 268 1.67 4.70 22.77
C GLU A 268 3.02 3.99 22.89
N ASN A 269 3.12 2.75 22.38
CA ASN A 269 4.25 1.87 22.67
C ASN A 269 5.14 1.56 21.47
N PHE A 270 4.74 1.94 20.25
CA PHE A 270 5.52 1.62 19.06
C PHE A 270 6.77 2.48 18.92
N SER A 271 7.94 1.84 18.78
CA SER A 271 9.23 2.48 18.45
C SER A 271 9.54 3.63 19.43
N HIS A 272 9.95 4.78 18.92
CA HIS A 272 10.29 5.98 19.69
C HIS A 272 9.19 6.48 20.65
N ASN A 273 7.94 6.01 20.57
CA ASN A 273 6.86 6.46 21.45
C ASN A 273 7.04 6.00 22.91
N ASN A 274 7.68 4.84 23.15
CA ASN A 274 8.05 4.38 24.51
C ASN A 274 9.54 4.59 24.85
N ASN A 275 10.32 5.18 23.95
CA ASN A 275 11.79 5.33 24.03
C ASN A 275 12.59 4.02 23.98
N ASP A 276 12.01 2.92 23.50
CA ASP A 276 12.69 1.66 23.19
C ASP A 276 12.66 1.44 21.67
N VAL A 277 13.81 1.61 21.04
CA VAL A 277 14.00 1.38 19.60
C VAL A 277 14.76 0.09 19.30
N ASP A 278 15.18 -0.63 20.34
CA ASP A 278 15.94 -1.87 20.24
C ASP A 278 15.02 -3.10 20.35
N HIS A 279 13.89 -2.95 21.06
CA HIS A 279 12.93 -4.02 21.30
C HIS A 279 11.49 -3.54 21.14
N GLU A 280 10.66 -4.34 20.45
CA GLU A 280 9.24 -4.06 20.24
C GLU A 280 8.40 -5.26 20.66
N VAL A 281 7.30 -5.02 21.37
CA VAL A 281 6.40 -6.06 21.88
C VAL A 281 5.08 -5.97 21.13
N TYR A 282 4.78 -6.97 20.32
CA TYR A 282 3.59 -7.02 19.47
C TYR A 282 2.39 -7.51 20.30
N ALA A 283 2.03 -6.70 21.31
CA ALA A 283 0.98 -7.04 22.26
C ALA A 283 -0.41 -7.10 21.62
N GLU A 284 -0.60 -6.39 20.51
CA GLU A 284 -1.79 -6.45 19.69
C GLU A 284 -2.00 -7.81 19.02
N ASP A 285 -0.96 -8.65 18.92
CA ASP A 285 -1.01 -10.01 18.36
C ASP A 285 -1.78 -10.04 17.02
N LEU A 286 -2.86 -10.81 16.91
CA LEU A 286 -3.69 -10.89 15.71
C LEU A 286 -4.48 -9.60 15.41
N TYR A 287 -4.66 -8.72 16.39
CA TYR A 287 -5.49 -7.52 16.32
C TYR A 287 -4.71 -6.35 15.68
N VAL A 288 -4.21 -6.54 14.46
CA VAL A 288 -3.56 -5.48 13.68
C VAL A 288 -4.56 -4.82 12.73
N GLY A 289 -4.58 -3.47 12.72
CA GLY A 289 -5.41 -2.68 11.82
C GLY A 289 -6.91 -2.97 12.02
N TYR A 290 -7.63 -3.25 10.94
CA TYR A 290 -9.09 -3.44 11.00
C TYR A 290 -9.51 -4.59 11.92
N ARG A 291 -8.65 -5.60 12.15
CA ARG A 291 -8.93 -6.67 13.11
C ARG A 291 -9.10 -6.12 14.51
N TYR A 292 -8.34 -5.10 14.90
CA TYR A 292 -8.55 -4.40 16.17
C TYR A 292 -9.80 -3.53 16.15
N PHE A 293 -9.88 -2.60 15.20
CA PHE A 293 -10.99 -1.62 15.15
C PHE A 293 -12.35 -2.31 15.12
N ASP A 294 -12.50 -3.35 14.29
CA ASP A 294 -13.76 -4.07 14.15
C ASP A 294 -14.10 -4.94 15.37
N THR A 295 -13.11 -5.63 15.95
CA THR A 295 -13.31 -6.51 17.11
C THR A 295 -13.62 -5.72 18.37
N TYR A 296 -12.86 -4.65 18.63
CA TYR A 296 -13.00 -3.81 19.83
C TYR A 296 -14.02 -2.69 19.67
N GLY A 297 -14.58 -2.50 18.46
CA GLY A 297 -15.57 -1.46 18.19
C GLY A 297 -15.01 -0.04 18.29
N VAL A 298 -13.72 0.12 17.99
CA VAL A 298 -13.05 1.42 17.99
C VAL A 298 -13.45 2.16 16.70
N PRO A 299 -14.01 3.38 16.80
CA PRO A 299 -14.45 4.13 15.62
C PRO A 299 -13.30 4.44 14.66
N VAL A 300 -13.58 4.36 13.36
CA VAL A 300 -12.67 4.75 12.28
C VAL A 300 -13.29 5.91 11.50
N ARG A 301 -12.43 6.80 11.00
CA ARG A 301 -12.83 7.85 10.06
C ARG A 301 -13.18 7.26 8.70
N TYR A 302 -12.35 6.34 8.23
CA TYR A 302 -12.59 5.53 7.04
C TYR A 302 -12.12 4.11 7.29
N GLY A 303 -13.00 3.16 7.02
CA GLY A 303 -12.75 1.74 7.24
C GLY A 303 -11.83 1.06 6.25
N PHE A 304 -11.35 -0.12 6.60
CA PHE A 304 -10.66 -0.98 5.66
C PHE A 304 -11.57 -1.35 4.48
N GLY A 305 -11.01 -1.30 3.27
CA GLY A 305 -11.75 -1.55 2.05
C GLY A 305 -12.70 -0.43 1.63
N PHE A 306 -12.72 0.71 2.33
CA PHE A 306 -13.54 1.87 1.97
C PHE A 306 -13.01 2.61 0.73
N GLY A 307 -13.92 3.10 -0.12
CA GLY A 307 -13.59 3.98 -1.24
C GLY A 307 -14.83 4.28 -2.08
N LEU A 308 -15.06 5.56 -2.37
CA LEU A 308 -16.20 6.06 -3.13
C LEU A 308 -15.94 6.00 -4.65
N SER A 309 -17.03 6.13 -5.40
CA SER A 309 -17.05 6.25 -6.85
C SER A 309 -17.95 7.44 -7.25
N TYR A 310 -17.85 7.91 -8.49
CA TYR A 310 -18.82 8.85 -9.07
C TYR A 310 -20.17 8.21 -9.39
N THR A 311 -20.30 6.90 -9.23
CA THR A 311 -21.55 6.14 -9.41
C THR A 311 -21.86 5.29 -8.19
N GLY A 312 -23.09 4.76 -8.12
CA GLY A 312 -23.51 3.79 -7.11
C GLY A 312 -23.42 2.36 -7.63
N PHE A 313 -23.21 1.41 -6.70
CA PHE A 313 -23.23 -0.01 -6.99
C PHE A 313 -24.11 -0.76 -6.00
N GLU A 314 -24.72 -1.82 -6.48
CA GLU A 314 -25.39 -2.83 -5.68
C GLU A 314 -24.60 -4.14 -5.80
N VAL A 315 -24.31 -4.77 -4.65
CA VAL A 315 -23.63 -6.06 -4.57
C VAL A 315 -24.62 -7.07 -4.00
N ARG A 316 -24.85 -8.19 -4.69
CA ARG A 316 -25.76 -9.25 -4.26
C ARG A 316 -25.05 -10.59 -4.28
N THR A 317 -25.13 -11.36 -3.20
CA THR A 317 -24.62 -12.73 -3.18
C THR A 317 -25.62 -13.65 -3.88
N LEU A 318 -25.13 -14.46 -4.81
CA LEU A 318 -25.93 -15.41 -5.59
C LEU A 318 -25.78 -16.85 -5.10
N GLY A 319 -24.64 -17.21 -4.51
CA GLY A 319 -24.43 -18.55 -3.99
C GLY A 319 -22.99 -18.84 -3.57
N LEU A 320 -22.84 -19.97 -2.89
CA LEU A 320 -21.55 -20.53 -2.48
C LEU A 320 -21.32 -21.87 -3.18
N LYS A 321 -20.05 -22.16 -3.49
CA LYS A 321 -19.58 -23.44 -3.99
C LYS A 321 -18.27 -23.81 -3.31
N HIS A 322 -17.94 -25.08 -3.32
CA HIS A 322 -16.61 -25.56 -2.95
C HIS A 322 -15.93 -26.21 -4.15
N TYR A 323 -14.61 -26.23 -4.10
CA TYR A 323 -13.77 -26.84 -5.11
C TYR A 323 -12.68 -27.65 -4.43
N HIS A 324 -12.30 -28.77 -5.05
CA HIS A 324 -11.15 -29.55 -4.63
C HIS A 324 -11.17 -30.01 -3.15
N LEU A 325 -12.36 -30.26 -2.58
CA LEU A 325 -12.45 -30.94 -1.28
C LEU A 325 -11.79 -32.32 -1.34
N GLY A 326 -11.23 -32.75 -0.21
CA GLY A 326 -10.44 -33.98 -0.08
C GLY A 326 -9.01 -33.87 -0.63
N THR A 327 -8.56 -32.66 -0.98
CA THR A 327 -7.20 -32.38 -1.44
C THR A 327 -6.41 -31.56 -0.40
N GLU A 328 -5.14 -31.25 -0.72
CA GLU A 328 -4.29 -30.39 0.13
C GLU A 328 -4.65 -28.91 -0.04
N ASP A 329 -5.29 -28.54 -1.16
CA ASP A 329 -5.60 -27.15 -1.52
C ASP A 329 -7.10 -26.94 -1.86
N PRO A 330 -8.04 -27.27 -0.95
CA PRO A 330 -9.46 -27.00 -1.15
C PRO A 330 -9.75 -25.50 -1.19
N GLU A 331 -10.79 -25.13 -1.92
CA GLU A 331 -11.20 -23.73 -2.12
C GLU A 331 -12.70 -23.54 -1.96
N ILE A 332 -13.08 -22.32 -1.58
CA ILE A 332 -14.47 -21.84 -1.57
C ILE A 332 -14.64 -20.80 -2.68
N GLY A 333 -15.75 -20.89 -3.40
CA GLY A 333 -16.17 -19.90 -4.38
C GLY A 333 -17.43 -19.17 -3.93
N VAL A 334 -17.39 -17.85 -3.93
CA VAL A 334 -18.54 -16.97 -3.68
C VAL A 334 -18.96 -16.34 -5.00
N THR A 335 -20.16 -16.63 -5.47
CA THR A 335 -20.71 -15.97 -6.66
C THR A 335 -21.47 -14.72 -6.22
N VAL A 336 -21.07 -13.57 -6.75
CA VAL A 336 -21.69 -12.27 -6.49
C VAL A 336 -22.12 -11.63 -7.80
N SER A 337 -23.26 -10.93 -7.79
CA SER A 337 -23.64 -10.00 -8.83
C SER A 337 -23.30 -8.58 -8.40
N VAL A 338 -22.65 -7.81 -9.27
CA VAL A 338 -22.37 -6.40 -9.06
C VAL A 338 -23.00 -5.59 -10.18
N ARG A 339 -23.91 -4.68 -9.80
CA ARG A 339 -24.66 -3.84 -10.74
C ARG A 339 -24.35 -2.36 -10.52
N ASN A 340 -24.06 -1.65 -11.61
CA ASN A 340 -23.96 -0.19 -11.57
C ASN A 340 -25.36 0.43 -11.54
N THR A 341 -25.72 1.08 -10.44
CA THR A 341 -27.04 1.67 -10.20
C THR A 341 -27.09 3.18 -10.43
N GLY A 342 -25.95 3.83 -10.68
CA GLY A 342 -25.89 5.26 -10.94
C GLY A 342 -25.91 5.61 -12.43
N SER A 343 -25.41 6.81 -12.75
CA SER A 343 -25.58 7.46 -14.06
C SER A 343 -24.31 7.53 -14.91
N VAL A 344 -23.16 7.11 -14.38
CA VAL A 344 -21.88 7.11 -15.09
C VAL A 344 -21.21 5.73 -14.99
N SER A 345 -20.35 5.41 -15.95
CA SER A 345 -19.60 4.14 -15.91
C SER A 345 -18.62 4.13 -14.75
N GLY A 346 -18.39 2.95 -14.17
CA GLY A 346 -17.44 2.77 -13.08
C GLY A 346 -17.06 1.30 -12.87
N ARG A 347 -16.09 1.08 -11.98
CA ARG A 347 -15.73 -0.24 -11.47
C ARG A 347 -15.98 -0.31 -9.98
N GLU A 348 -16.25 -1.50 -9.49
CA GLU A 348 -16.44 -1.76 -8.06
C GLU A 348 -15.63 -2.96 -7.61
N VAL A 349 -15.27 -3.00 -6.33
CA VAL A 349 -14.59 -4.13 -5.69
C VAL A 349 -15.57 -4.81 -4.74
N ALA A 350 -15.93 -6.07 -5.03
CA ALA A 350 -16.64 -6.93 -4.09
C ALA A 350 -15.62 -7.62 -3.17
N GLN A 351 -15.89 -7.60 -1.87
CA GLN A 351 -15.00 -8.03 -0.79
C GLN A 351 -15.74 -9.06 0.05
N VAL A 352 -15.07 -10.17 0.36
CA VAL A 352 -15.60 -11.29 1.14
C VAL A 352 -14.84 -11.36 2.46
N TYR A 353 -15.59 -11.27 3.56
CA TYR A 353 -15.10 -11.38 4.92
C TYR A 353 -15.68 -12.62 5.59
N ALA A 354 -14.91 -13.23 6.49
CA ALA A 354 -15.37 -14.36 7.30
C ALA A 354 -15.29 -14.04 8.78
N SER A 355 -16.35 -14.36 9.53
CA SER A 355 -16.37 -14.38 10.99
C SER A 355 -16.22 -15.79 11.52
N CYS A 356 -15.04 -16.13 12.01
CA CYS A 356 -14.67 -17.47 12.45
C CYS A 356 -15.14 -17.77 13.89
N PRO A 357 -15.34 -19.06 14.26
CA PRO A 357 -15.58 -19.47 15.64
C PRO A 357 -14.48 -18.96 16.57
N GLN A 358 -14.89 -18.34 17.68
CA GLN A 358 -13.97 -17.69 18.63
C GLN A 358 -13.30 -18.73 19.56
N GLY A 359 -14.10 -19.62 20.16
CA GLY A 359 -13.60 -20.55 21.20
C GLY A 359 -13.16 -19.81 22.47
N GLU A 360 -12.37 -20.48 23.33
CA GLU A 360 -11.90 -19.87 24.59
C GLU A 360 -10.81 -18.80 24.37
N GLU A 361 -9.90 -19.05 23.43
CA GLU A 361 -8.77 -18.17 23.06
C GLU A 361 -9.19 -16.87 22.35
N GLY A 362 -10.46 -16.78 21.91
CA GLY A 362 -10.95 -15.66 21.11
C GLY A 362 -10.46 -15.66 19.66
N GLY A 363 -10.59 -14.52 18.99
CA GLY A 363 -10.18 -14.29 17.61
C GLY A 363 -10.65 -12.93 17.11
N GLU A 364 -10.22 -12.54 15.90
CA GLU A 364 -10.78 -11.35 15.28
C GLU A 364 -12.26 -11.58 14.92
N LEU A 365 -13.03 -10.50 14.91
CA LEU A 365 -14.44 -10.58 14.52
C LEU A 365 -14.60 -10.98 13.05
N ARG A 366 -13.83 -10.35 12.16
CA ARG A 366 -13.85 -10.59 10.71
C ARG A 366 -12.45 -10.54 10.13
N ARG A 367 -12.21 -11.37 9.11
CA ARG A 367 -11.00 -11.32 8.27
C ARG A 367 -11.38 -11.30 6.79
N LEU A 368 -10.65 -10.55 5.97
CA LEU A 368 -10.78 -10.60 4.51
C LEU A 368 -10.27 -11.95 3.99
N VAL A 369 -11.09 -12.67 3.25
CA VAL A 369 -10.74 -13.99 2.68
C VAL A 369 -10.66 -13.98 1.16
N GLY A 370 -11.35 -13.04 0.49
CA GLY A 370 -11.28 -12.89 -0.96
C GLY A 370 -11.84 -11.56 -1.43
N TYR A 371 -11.46 -11.14 -2.63
CA TYR A 371 -12.03 -9.96 -3.29
C TYR A 371 -11.89 -10.07 -4.81
N ALA A 372 -12.71 -9.32 -5.54
CA ALA A 372 -12.56 -9.16 -6.99
C ALA A 372 -13.05 -7.79 -7.44
N LYS A 373 -12.42 -7.26 -8.49
CA LYS A 373 -12.80 -5.99 -9.11
C LYS A 373 -13.55 -6.25 -10.42
N THR A 374 -14.62 -5.51 -10.65
CA THR A 374 -15.42 -5.63 -11.87
C THR A 374 -14.64 -5.15 -13.10
N ARG A 375 -15.09 -5.57 -14.28
CA ARG A 375 -14.86 -4.82 -15.51
C ARG A 375 -15.48 -3.42 -15.39
N LEU A 376 -15.23 -2.54 -16.36
CA LEU A 376 -15.95 -1.26 -16.42
C LEU A 376 -17.43 -1.54 -16.72
N LEU A 377 -18.33 -1.13 -15.82
CA LEU A 377 -19.77 -1.30 -15.95
C LEU A 377 -20.41 0.01 -16.38
N ALA A 378 -21.15 -0.02 -17.49
CA ALA A 378 -21.99 1.10 -17.89
C ALA A 378 -23.18 1.28 -16.92
N PRO A 379 -23.87 2.44 -16.92
CA PRO A 379 -25.09 2.62 -16.12
C PRO A 379 -26.12 1.50 -16.36
N GLY A 380 -26.56 0.84 -15.30
CA GLY A 380 -27.51 -0.27 -15.33
C GLY A 380 -26.92 -1.64 -15.69
N ASP A 381 -25.67 -1.69 -16.17
CA ASP A 381 -24.93 -2.91 -16.51
C ASP A 381 -24.55 -3.69 -15.23
N GLU A 382 -24.40 -5.00 -15.40
CA GLU A 382 -24.22 -5.97 -14.32
C GLU A 382 -23.11 -6.97 -14.70
N GLN A 383 -22.38 -7.44 -13.70
CA GLN A 383 -21.42 -8.52 -13.85
C GLN A 383 -21.53 -9.48 -12.67
N GLU A 384 -21.74 -10.75 -13.01
CA GLU A 384 -21.51 -11.85 -12.08
C GLU A 384 -20.02 -12.17 -12.00
N ILE A 385 -19.49 -12.29 -10.79
CA ILE A 385 -18.09 -12.61 -10.51
C ILE A 385 -18.06 -13.74 -9.50
N GLU A 386 -17.23 -14.75 -9.77
CA GLU A 386 -16.89 -15.78 -8.78
C GLU A 386 -15.58 -15.41 -8.10
N ILE A 387 -15.65 -15.19 -6.79
CA ILE A 387 -14.51 -14.91 -5.92
C ILE A 387 -14.08 -16.22 -5.28
N ARG A 388 -12.94 -16.78 -5.72
CA ARG A 388 -12.36 -18.00 -5.14
C ARG A 388 -11.30 -17.65 -4.10
N PHE A 389 -11.32 -18.36 -2.98
CA PHE A 389 -10.28 -18.29 -1.97
C PHE A 389 -9.95 -19.67 -1.41
N PRO A 390 -8.68 -19.91 -1.01
CA PRO A 390 -8.29 -21.17 -0.38
C PRO A 390 -9.02 -21.32 0.96
N LEU A 391 -9.56 -22.51 1.24
CA LEU A 391 -10.25 -22.80 2.49
C LEU A 391 -9.31 -22.57 3.71
N TYR A 392 -8.00 -22.72 3.51
CA TYR A 392 -6.96 -22.36 4.46
C TYR A 392 -7.03 -20.90 4.96
N ALA A 393 -7.61 -19.96 4.20
CA ALA A 393 -7.81 -18.58 4.64
C ALA A 393 -8.70 -18.47 5.89
N LEU A 394 -9.50 -19.50 6.19
CA LEU A 394 -10.32 -19.61 7.41
C LEU A 394 -9.57 -20.20 8.61
N ALA A 395 -8.35 -20.72 8.41
CA ALA A 395 -7.59 -21.38 9.45
C ALA A 395 -7.00 -20.40 10.47
N SER A 396 -6.91 -20.88 11.71
CA SER A 396 -6.17 -20.22 12.78
C SER A 396 -5.03 -21.14 13.22
N PHE A 397 -3.91 -20.54 13.60
CA PHE A 397 -2.80 -21.29 14.16
C PHE A 397 -3.10 -21.66 15.62
N SER A 398 -3.05 -22.96 15.94
CA SER A 398 -3.13 -23.46 17.31
C SER A 398 -1.72 -23.69 17.83
N GLU A 399 -1.27 -22.84 18.74
CA GLU A 399 0.04 -22.99 19.39
C GLU A 399 0.11 -24.29 20.19
N ALA A 400 -0.95 -24.65 20.92
CA ALA A 400 -0.99 -25.88 21.73
C ALA A 400 -0.82 -27.17 20.91
N LYS A 401 -1.25 -27.16 19.64
CA LYS A 401 -1.15 -28.30 18.71
C LYS A 401 -0.02 -28.14 17.69
N SER A 402 0.67 -26.99 17.67
CA SER A 402 1.61 -26.62 16.61
C SER A 402 1.04 -26.89 15.21
N SER A 403 -0.18 -26.41 14.95
CA SER A 403 -0.94 -26.77 13.75
C SER A 403 -1.85 -25.65 13.26
N TYR A 404 -2.11 -25.59 11.96
CA TYR A 404 -3.15 -24.72 11.38
C TYR A 404 -4.46 -25.49 11.28
N ILE A 405 -5.51 -24.98 11.93
CA ILE A 405 -6.79 -25.69 12.11
C ILE A 405 -8.00 -24.83 11.75
N LEU A 406 -9.08 -25.50 11.34
CA LEU A 406 -10.45 -24.98 11.36
C LEU A 406 -11.12 -25.53 12.60
N LYS A 407 -11.56 -24.64 13.50
CA LYS A 407 -12.36 -25.01 14.66
C LYS A 407 -13.74 -25.51 14.17
N ALA A 408 -14.32 -26.50 14.85
CA ALA A 408 -15.71 -26.85 14.61
C ALA A 408 -16.64 -25.66 14.91
N GLY A 409 -17.72 -25.54 14.15
CA GLY A 409 -18.73 -24.48 14.32
C GLY A 409 -19.03 -23.69 13.05
N GLU A 410 -19.67 -22.56 13.24
CA GLU A 410 -20.22 -21.70 12.19
C GLU A 410 -19.24 -20.59 11.80
N TYR A 411 -18.90 -20.56 10.51
CA TYR A 411 -18.15 -19.50 9.87
C TYR A 411 -19.13 -18.67 9.03
N VAL A 412 -19.40 -17.43 9.46
CA VAL A 412 -20.34 -16.57 8.74
C VAL A 412 -19.60 -15.77 7.68
N LEU A 413 -20.07 -15.83 6.43
CA LEU A 413 -19.55 -15.03 5.34
C LEU A 413 -20.34 -13.73 5.22
N GLN A 414 -19.60 -12.62 5.14
CA GLN A 414 -20.14 -11.30 4.87
C GLN A 414 -19.55 -10.72 3.60
N ILE A 415 -20.39 -10.15 2.76
CA ILE A 415 -19.99 -9.63 1.45
C ILE A 415 -20.45 -8.19 1.30
N GLY A 416 -19.58 -7.34 0.79
CA GLY A 416 -19.88 -5.95 0.50
C GLY A 416 -18.79 -5.28 -0.32
N ASN A 417 -18.77 -3.95 -0.34
CA ASN A 417 -17.76 -3.15 -1.04
C ASN A 417 -16.86 -2.32 -0.10
N ALA A 418 -16.96 -2.56 1.20
CA ALA A 418 -16.14 -2.10 2.31
C ALA A 418 -16.48 -2.94 3.56
N LEU A 419 -15.59 -3.01 4.55
CA LEU A 419 -15.81 -3.80 5.77
C LEU A 419 -17.10 -3.41 6.51
N GLU A 420 -17.37 -2.11 6.68
CA GLU A 420 -18.54 -1.60 7.40
C GLU A 420 -19.85 -1.75 6.62
N ARG A 421 -19.76 -2.10 5.33
CA ARG A 421 -20.92 -2.30 4.43
C ARG A 421 -21.05 -3.75 3.98
N ALA A 422 -20.32 -4.67 4.63
CA ALA A 422 -20.46 -6.08 4.37
C ALA A 422 -21.71 -6.61 5.08
N GLU A 423 -22.57 -7.29 4.32
CA GLU A 423 -23.81 -7.88 4.81
C GLU A 423 -23.67 -9.39 4.91
N THR A 424 -24.35 -10.00 5.88
CA THR A 424 -24.41 -11.46 6.04
C THR A 424 -24.99 -12.10 4.78
N ALA A 425 -24.29 -13.10 4.24
CA ALA A 425 -24.65 -13.69 2.95
C ALA A 425 -24.78 -15.21 2.96
N GLY A 426 -24.23 -15.89 3.97
CA GLY A 426 -24.27 -17.35 4.08
C GLY A 426 -23.27 -17.84 5.12
N GLU A 427 -23.21 -19.16 5.29
CA GLU A 427 -22.32 -19.79 6.25
C GLU A 427 -21.56 -20.98 5.69
N ILE A 428 -20.42 -21.27 6.32
CA ILE A 428 -19.71 -22.54 6.22
C ILE A 428 -19.78 -23.18 7.59
N ARG A 429 -20.36 -24.38 7.68
CA ARG A 429 -20.45 -25.13 8.92
C ARG A 429 -19.42 -26.25 8.92
N VAL A 430 -18.53 -26.22 9.90
CA VAL A 430 -17.50 -27.25 10.09
C VAL A 430 -17.97 -28.19 11.20
N THR A 431 -18.20 -29.47 10.88
CA THR A 431 -18.76 -30.42 11.86
C THR A 431 -17.75 -30.85 12.92
N ASP A 432 -16.48 -30.99 12.50
CA ASP A 432 -15.38 -31.49 13.31
C ASP A 432 -14.15 -30.63 13.06
N GLU A 433 -13.27 -30.48 14.06
CA GLU A 433 -12.03 -29.71 13.85
C GLU A 433 -11.20 -30.33 12.71
N LEU A 434 -10.82 -29.51 11.73
CA LEU A 434 -10.06 -29.95 10.56
C LEU A 434 -8.63 -29.40 10.62
N CYS A 435 -7.64 -30.24 10.31
CA CYS A 435 -6.24 -29.85 10.29
C CYS A 435 -5.74 -29.67 8.84
N PHE A 436 -5.13 -28.50 8.57
CA PHE A 436 -4.44 -28.25 7.30
C PHE A 436 -2.98 -28.69 7.37
N TYR A 437 -2.27 -28.17 8.36
CA TYR A 437 -0.84 -28.37 8.51
C TYR A 437 -0.49 -28.71 9.96
N GLU A 438 0.24 -29.80 10.15
CA GLU A 438 1.00 -30.07 11.37
C GLU A 438 2.43 -29.55 11.17
N VAL A 439 2.88 -28.64 12.03
CA VAL A 439 4.18 -27.97 11.93
C VAL A 439 4.98 -28.11 13.24
N GLU A 440 6.18 -27.55 13.28
CA GLU A 440 7.06 -27.52 14.45
C GLU A 440 7.23 -26.07 14.95
N HIS A 441 7.45 -25.90 16.25
CA HIS A 441 7.80 -24.61 16.83
C HIS A 441 9.24 -24.22 16.50
N ILE A 442 9.44 -23.51 15.39
CA ILE A 442 10.78 -23.08 14.92
C ILE A 442 11.20 -21.68 15.41
N CYS A 443 10.28 -20.91 16.01
CA CYS A 443 10.54 -19.56 16.51
C CYS A 443 9.76 -19.34 17.81
N GLN A 444 10.24 -19.93 18.91
CA GLN A 444 9.59 -19.76 20.21
C GLN A 444 9.87 -18.36 20.77
N PRO A 445 8.86 -17.69 21.37
CA PRO A 445 9.08 -16.43 22.08
C PRO A 445 10.18 -16.58 23.13
N GLN A 446 11.11 -15.62 23.16
CA GLN A 446 12.19 -15.59 24.15
C GLN A 446 11.71 -15.09 25.53
N GLN A 447 10.52 -14.50 25.58
CA GLN A 447 9.85 -14.01 26.77
C GLN A 447 8.34 -14.15 26.62
N GLU A 448 7.61 -14.05 27.73
CA GLU A 448 6.16 -13.96 27.71
C GLU A 448 5.73 -12.67 27.02
N ILE A 449 4.77 -12.77 26.09
CA ILE A 449 4.23 -11.64 25.35
C ILE A 449 2.85 -11.35 25.92
N PRO A 450 2.59 -10.17 26.51
CA PRO A 450 1.25 -9.78 26.91
C PRO A 450 0.39 -9.66 25.66
N ARG A 451 -0.72 -10.40 25.57
CA ARG A 451 -1.58 -10.40 24.38
C ARG A 451 -2.91 -9.71 24.64
N PHE A 452 -3.33 -8.89 23.69
CA PHE A 452 -4.70 -8.41 23.64
C PHE A 452 -5.63 -9.61 23.57
N THR A 453 -6.61 -9.65 24.46
CA THR A 453 -7.66 -10.68 24.47
C THR A 453 -8.99 -9.97 24.71
N PRO A 454 -10.01 -10.18 23.87
CA PRO A 454 -11.35 -9.68 24.15
C PRO A 454 -11.87 -10.26 25.46
N GLU A 455 -12.15 -9.38 26.43
CA GLU A 455 -12.67 -9.74 27.74
C GLU A 455 -13.91 -8.92 28.12
N GLY A 456 -14.64 -9.36 29.14
CA GLY A 456 -15.75 -8.62 29.73
C GLY A 456 -16.81 -8.17 28.70
N GLU A 457 -17.07 -6.87 28.65
CA GLU A 457 -18.08 -6.29 27.76
C GLU A 457 -17.73 -6.43 26.27
N VAL A 458 -16.44 -6.37 25.91
CA VAL A 458 -16.00 -6.52 24.52
C VAL A 458 -16.29 -7.92 24.02
N LYS A 459 -15.89 -8.95 24.78
CA LYS A 459 -16.18 -10.35 24.44
C LYS A 459 -17.68 -10.60 24.30
N LYS A 460 -18.47 -10.09 25.25
CA LYS A 460 -19.93 -10.22 25.22
C LYS A 460 -20.55 -9.59 23.97
N LYS A 461 -20.16 -8.36 23.61
CA LYS A 461 -20.66 -7.69 22.39
C LYS A 461 -20.26 -8.42 21.13
N LEU A 462 -19.05 -8.98 21.10
CA LEU A 462 -18.56 -9.79 19.99
C LEU A 462 -19.44 -11.04 19.80
N GLU A 463 -19.67 -11.81 20.86
CA GLU A 463 -20.52 -13.00 20.86
C GLU A 463 -21.96 -12.67 20.45
N GLU A 464 -22.56 -11.64 21.05
CA GLU A 464 -23.93 -11.18 20.71
C GLU A 464 -24.06 -10.81 19.22
N ARG A 465 -23.05 -10.13 18.66
CA ARG A 465 -23.03 -9.75 17.24
C ARG A 465 -22.88 -10.97 16.34
N ARG A 466 -22.01 -11.93 16.69
CA ARG A 466 -21.88 -13.18 15.93
C ARG A 466 -23.15 -14.01 15.97
N ASP A 467 -23.83 -14.09 17.11
CA ASP A 467 -25.09 -14.82 17.25
C ASP A 467 -26.20 -14.26 16.33
N VAL A 468 -26.24 -12.94 16.14
CA VAL A 468 -27.14 -12.30 15.17
C VAL A 468 -26.77 -12.76 13.75
N TRP A 469 -25.50 -12.69 13.38
CA TRP A 469 -25.04 -13.06 12.04
C TRP A 469 -25.22 -14.54 11.71
N ILE A 470 -25.06 -15.43 12.70
CA ILE A 470 -25.34 -16.85 12.50
C ILE A 470 -26.83 -17.05 12.16
N ARG A 471 -27.74 -16.37 12.88
CA ARG A 471 -29.19 -16.43 12.56
C ARG A 471 -29.49 -15.86 11.17
N GLU A 472 -28.92 -14.71 10.84
CA GLU A 472 -29.08 -14.11 9.50
C GLU A 472 -28.55 -15.03 8.40
N ALA A 473 -27.40 -15.68 8.60
CA ALA A 473 -26.83 -16.61 7.63
C ALA A 473 -27.72 -17.84 7.41
N MET A 474 -28.31 -18.37 8.50
CA MET A 474 -29.31 -19.44 8.42
C MET A 474 -30.55 -19.00 7.63
N GLU A 475 -31.01 -17.76 7.81
CA GLU A 475 -32.14 -17.20 7.06
C GLU A 475 -31.83 -16.98 5.58
N CYS A 476 -30.58 -16.68 5.22
CA CYS A 476 -30.14 -16.61 3.82
C CYS A 476 -30.26 -17.97 3.10
N GLY A 477 -30.10 -19.08 3.82
CA GLY A 477 -30.20 -20.44 3.27
C GLY A 477 -29.08 -20.84 2.31
N ILE A 478 -27.95 -20.13 2.34
CA ILE A 478 -26.76 -20.45 1.53
C ILE A 478 -25.70 -21.05 2.46
N GLU A 479 -25.51 -22.37 2.40
CA GLU A 479 -24.59 -23.09 3.29
C GLU A 479 -23.62 -24.01 2.53
N ILE A 480 -22.42 -24.18 3.10
CA ILE A 480 -21.50 -25.29 2.81
C ILE A 480 -21.26 -26.02 4.12
N ILE A 481 -21.38 -27.35 4.11
CA ILE A 481 -21.05 -28.19 5.26
C ILE A 481 -19.74 -28.91 4.97
N LEU A 482 -18.78 -28.77 5.87
CA LEU A 482 -17.46 -29.40 5.81
C LEU A 482 -17.35 -30.48 6.89
N HIS A 483 -16.78 -31.60 6.50
CA HIS A 483 -16.61 -32.80 7.29
C HIS A 483 -15.15 -33.24 7.38
N ASP A 484 -14.88 -34.17 8.28
CA ASP A 484 -13.63 -34.92 8.25
C ASP A 484 -13.42 -35.57 6.87
N GLY A 485 -12.20 -35.45 6.34
CA GLY A 485 -11.84 -35.91 4.99
C GLY A 485 -12.04 -34.88 3.87
N ASP A 486 -12.66 -33.72 4.12
CA ASP A 486 -12.74 -32.64 3.12
C ASP A 486 -11.43 -31.84 2.98
N ILE A 487 -10.49 -32.05 3.90
CA ILE A 487 -9.12 -31.54 3.84
C ILE A 487 -8.17 -32.71 3.99
N LYS A 488 -7.15 -32.78 3.12
CA LYS A 488 -6.03 -33.70 3.30
C LYS A 488 -4.93 -32.98 4.09
N ALA A 489 -4.85 -33.30 5.38
CA ALA A 489 -3.82 -32.75 6.27
C ALA A 489 -2.41 -33.08 5.77
N ARG A 490 -1.49 -32.12 5.94
CA ARG A 490 -0.08 -32.28 5.61
C ARG A 490 0.79 -32.07 6.84
N LYS A 491 1.72 -32.99 7.08
CA LYS A 491 2.81 -32.77 8.03
C LYS A 491 3.98 -32.07 7.34
N VAL A 492 4.42 -30.95 7.88
CA VAL A 492 5.57 -30.19 7.38
C VAL A 492 6.82 -30.70 8.09
N ALA A 493 7.78 -31.20 7.30
CA ALA A 493 9.12 -31.54 7.77
C ALA A 493 10.06 -30.40 7.38
N TYR A 494 10.67 -29.74 8.37
CA TYR A 494 11.61 -28.64 8.15
C TYR A 494 13.02 -29.15 7.81
N GLU A 495 13.38 -30.31 8.35
CA GLU A 495 14.59 -31.04 7.98
C GLU A 495 14.21 -32.14 6.99
N THR A 496 14.63 -32.01 5.73
CA THR A 496 14.46 -33.04 4.70
C THR A 496 15.81 -33.39 4.07
N ASP A 497 16.09 -34.68 3.97
CA ASP A 497 17.25 -35.21 3.22
C ASP A 497 17.13 -34.93 1.71
N ASP A 498 15.91 -34.66 1.23
CA ASP A 498 15.63 -34.30 -0.15
C ASP A 498 14.92 -32.92 -0.22
N PRO A 499 15.68 -31.82 -0.32
CA PRO A 499 15.12 -30.47 -0.48
C PRO A 499 14.46 -30.22 -1.85
N GLY A 500 14.33 -31.24 -2.71
CA GLY A 500 13.69 -31.11 -4.03
C GLY A 500 14.58 -30.45 -5.09
N PHE A 501 15.89 -30.37 -4.86
CA PHE A 501 16.84 -29.90 -5.88
C PHE A 501 16.96 -30.93 -7.02
N SER A 502 17.07 -30.44 -8.27
CA SER A 502 17.29 -31.31 -9.42
C SER A 502 18.61 -32.09 -9.30
N GLU A 503 18.66 -33.29 -9.87
CA GLU A 503 19.90 -34.09 -9.95
C GLU A 503 21.03 -33.28 -10.61
N GLU A 504 20.70 -32.43 -11.59
CA GLU A 504 21.64 -31.53 -12.25
C GLU A 504 22.24 -30.51 -11.27
N ALA A 505 21.40 -29.84 -10.46
CA ALA A 505 21.86 -28.88 -9.47
C ALA A 505 22.75 -29.54 -8.41
N ARG A 506 22.38 -30.74 -7.94
CA ARG A 506 23.20 -31.53 -7.00
C ARG A 506 24.56 -31.89 -7.61
N ALA A 507 24.55 -32.49 -8.81
CA ALA A 507 25.76 -32.89 -9.50
C ALA A 507 26.65 -31.70 -9.88
N PHE A 508 26.08 -30.50 -10.04
CA PHE A 508 26.85 -29.27 -10.22
C PHE A 508 27.52 -28.83 -8.91
N VAL A 509 26.74 -28.70 -7.83
CA VAL A 509 27.24 -28.26 -6.51
C VAL A 509 28.28 -29.22 -5.94
N ASP A 510 28.10 -30.53 -6.11
CA ASP A 510 29.05 -31.57 -5.64
C ASP A 510 30.44 -31.48 -6.29
N LYS A 511 30.55 -30.82 -7.46
CA LYS A 511 31.83 -30.59 -8.15
C LYS A 511 32.55 -29.35 -7.66
N LEU A 512 31.88 -28.46 -6.93
CA LEU A 512 32.45 -27.21 -6.49
C LEU A 512 33.41 -27.43 -5.32
N SER A 513 34.54 -26.74 -5.36
CA SER A 513 35.44 -26.68 -4.20
C SER A 513 34.78 -25.97 -3.02
N GLN A 514 35.27 -26.22 -1.80
CA GLN A 514 34.81 -25.51 -0.60
C GLN A 514 34.93 -23.98 -0.76
N GLU A 515 35.97 -23.49 -1.43
CA GLU A 515 36.15 -22.07 -1.70
C GLU A 515 35.06 -21.53 -2.66
N GLN A 516 34.72 -22.28 -3.71
CA GLN A 516 33.62 -21.94 -4.60
C GLN A 516 32.27 -21.97 -3.87
N LEU A 517 32.04 -22.95 -3.00
CA LEU A 517 30.82 -23.02 -2.19
C LEU A 517 30.69 -21.81 -1.24
N ILE A 518 31.78 -21.40 -0.59
CA ILE A 518 31.80 -20.19 0.25
C ILE A 518 31.46 -18.95 -0.60
N LYS A 519 32.10 -18.79 -1.76
CA LYS A 519 31.85 -17.67 -2.66
C LYS A 519 30.42 -17.68 -3.21
N LEU A 520 29.87 -18.86 -3.49
CA LEU A 520 28.49 -19.02 -3.96
C LEU A 520 27.48 -18.51 -2.93
N ALA A 521 27.71 -18.81 -1.64
CA ALA A 521 26.84 -18.40 -0.54
C ALA A 521 26.95 -16.91 -0.17
N THR A 522 28.06 -16.24 -0.48
CA THR A 522 28.32 -14.84 -0.10
C THR A 522 28.02 -13.82 -1.21
N GLY A 523 27.73 -14.28 -2.43
CA GLY A 523 27.55 -13.40 -3.60
C GLY A 523 28.89 -12.90 -4.17
N PHE A 524 28.87 -11.77 -4.88
CA PHE A 524 30.10 -11.16 -5.39
C PHE A 524 30.89 -10.47 -4.26
N VAL A 525 32.14 -10.90 -4.04
CA VAL A 525 33.08 -10.27 -3.12
C VAL A 525 34.25 -9.67 -3.93
N PRO A 526 34.42 -8.34 -3.98
CA PRO A 526 35.54 -7.76 -4.70
C PRO A 526 36.88 -8.09 -4.04
N GLU A 527 37.93 -8.31 -4.84
CA GLU A 527 39.28 -8.64 -4.35
C GLU A 527 39.98 -7.48 -3.61
N LYS A 528 39.46 -6.25 -3.73
CA LYS A 528 39.94 -5.05 -3.03
C LYS A 528 38.81 -4.46 -2.18
N ARG A 529 39.11 -4.20 -0.90
CA ARG A 529 38.22 -3.58 0.11
C ARG A 529 37.66 -2.19 -0.26
N GLU A 530 38.20 -1.53 -1.27
CA GLU A 530 37.77 -0.20 -1.76
C GLU A 530 36.63 -0.27 -2.78
N ALA A 531 36.22 -1.46 -3.22
CA ALA A 531 35.07 -1.64 -4.09
C ALA A 531 33.79 -1.78 -3.25
N SER A 532 32.76 -1.08 -3.69
CA SER A 532 31.42 -1.01 -3.09
C SER A 532 30.89 -2.36 -2.61
N CYS A 533 30.26 -2.38 -1.43
CA CYS A 533 29.48 -3.52 -0.91
C CYS A 533 28.29 -3.93 -1.80
N LEU A 534 27.99 -3.16 -2.85
CA LEU A 534 26.96 -3.44 -3.86
C LEU A 534 27.49 -4.25 -5.06
N GLY A 535 28.77 -4.63 -5.06
CA GLY A 535 29.42 -5.42 -6.11
C GLY A 535 29.80 -4.62 -7.37
N ASP A 536 30.54 -5.28 -8.27
CA ASP A 536 31.07 -4.65 -9.50
C ASP A 536 30.00 -4.54 -10.62
N THR A 537 28.75 -4.84 -10.29
CA THR A 537 27.58 -4.74 -11.19
C THR A 537 27.34 -3.32 -11.64
N GLY A 538 27.80 -2.32 -10.88
CA GLY A 538 27.92 -0.93 -11.33
C GLY A 538 28.70 -0.75 -12.64
N ASN A 539 29.53 -1.72 -13.04
CA ASN A 539 30.29 -1.73 -14.30
C ASN A 539 29.62 -2.54 -15.44
N ILE A 540 28.60 -3.36 -15.16
CA ILE A 540 27.87 -4.17 -16.16
C ILE A 540 26.46 -3.61 -16.38
N VAL A 541 25.75 -3.34 -15.28
CA VAL A 541 24.46 -2.64 -15.24
C VAL A 541 24.57 -1.53 -14.18
N PRO A 542 25.14 -0.35 -14.55
CA PRO A 542 25.22 0.82 -13.69
C PRO A 542 23.95 1.05 -12.85
N GLY A 543 24.11 1.04 -11.52
CA GLY A 543 23.04 1.26 -10.54
C GLY A 543 22.37 0.01 -9.96
N ALA A 544 22.69 -1.19 -10.45
CA ALA A 544 22.28 -2.44 -9.81
C ALA A 544 22.79 -2.53 -8.35
N ALA A 545 22.01 -3.16 -7.48
CA ALA A 545 22.19 -3.18 -6.04
C ALA A 545 22.98 -4.40 -5.55
N ALA A 546 22.98 -5.50 -6.29
CA ALA A 546 23.74 -6.69 -5.94
C ALA A 546 24.00 -7.59 -7.15
N GLN A 547 24.86 -8.59 -6.96
CA GLN A 547 25.16 -9.61 -7.95
C GLN A 547 25.55 -10.94 -7.30
N THR A 548 25.10 -12.04 -7.90
CA THR A 548 25.49 -13.39 -7.48
C THR A 548 26.93 -13.71 -7.88
N SER A 549 27.54 -14.67 -7.18
CA SER A 549 28.94 -15.01 -7.39
C SER A 549 29.23 -15.55 -8.80
N SER A 550 30.43 -15.29 -9.31
CA SER A 550 30.97 -15.85 -10.56
C SER A 550 31.94 -17.01 -10.33
N CYS A 551 31.93 -17.58 -9.13
CA CYS A 551 32.90 -18.54 -8.64
C CYS A 551 33.06 -19.81 -9.50
N ALA A 552 32.07 -20.13 -10.33
CA ALA A 552 32.06 -21.33 -11.17
C ALA A 552 31.65 -21.02 -12.62
N LYS A 553 32.05 -19.84 -13.12
CA LYS A 553 31.67 -19.36 -14.46
C LYS A 553 32.20 -20.25 -15.59
N GLU A 554 33.39 -20.85 -15.41
CA GLU A 554 33.98 -21.77 -16.40
C GLU A 554 33.23 -23.11 -16.44
N GLU A 555 32.61 -23.49 -15.32
CA GLU A 555 31.78 -24.67 -15.14
C GLU A 555 30.32 -24.45 -15.56
N GLY A 556 29.98 -23.25 -16.03
CA GLY A 556 28.66 -22.91 -16.59
C GLY A 556 27.74 -22.10 -15.66
N LEU A 557 28.21 -21.65 -14.50
CA LEU A 557 27.42 -20.79 -13.62
C LEU A 557 27.30 -19.38 -14.20
N SER A 558 26.06 -18.91 -14.38
CA SER A 558 25.79 -17.55 -14.80
C SER A 558 25.62 -16.61 -13.60
N GLU A 559 26.17 -15.40 -13.74
CA GLU A 559 25.97 -14.31 -12.79
C GLU A 559 24.56 -13.70 -12.99
N ILE A 560 23.92 -13.33 -11.88
CA ILE A 560 22.61 -12.67 -11.87
C ILE A 560 22.83 -11.27 -11.28
N ALA A 561 22.40 -10.24 -12.02
CA ALA A 561 22.34 -8.88 -11.53
C ALA A 561 20.99 -8.63 -10.84
N LEU A 562 21.03 -8.00 -9.66
CA LEU A 562 19.88 -7.66 -8.85
C LEU A 562 19.78 -6.14 -8.75
N ALA A 563 18.59 -5.58 -8.90
CA ALA A 563 18.36 -4.14 -8.83
C ALA A 563 17.11 -3.85 -7.99
N ASP A 564 17.18 -2.81 -7.17
CA ASP A 564 15.99 -2.21 -6.60
C ASP A 564 15.11 -1.61 -7.72
N GLY A 565 13.82 -1.35 -7.53
CA GLY A 565 12.99 -1.73 -6.40
C GLY A 565 11.52 -1.84 -6.83
N PRO A 566 10.58 -2.02 -5.87
CA PRO A 566 9.17 -2.28 -6.17
C PRO A 566 8.49 -1.21 -7.04
N ALA A 567 8.91 0.06 -6.93
CA ALA A 567 8.35 1.17 -7.71
C ALA A 567 8.94 1.29 -9.14
N GLY A 568 9.91 0.44 -9.49
CA GLY A 568 10.62 0.44 -10.77
C GLY A 568 12.13 0.26 -10.61
N LEU A 569 12.81 -0.03 -11.72
CA LEU A 569 14.26 -0.28 -11.70
C LEU A 569 15.06 0.98 -11.35
N ARG A 570 15.83 0.92 -10.26
CA ARG A 570 16.77 1.93 -9.78
C ARG A 570 18.11 1.73 -10.45
N LEU A 571 18.25 2.25 -11.67
CA LEU A 571 19.49 2.18 -12.43
C LEU A 571 20.12 3.58 -12.60
N CYS A 572 21.40 3.65 -12.90
CA CYS A 572 22.07 4.91 -13.22
C CYS A 572 21.50 5.51 -14.51
N ARG A 573 21.31 6.83 -14.51
CA ARG A 573 20.75 7.56 -15.68
C ARG A 573 21.70 7.62 -16.88
N LYS A 574 23.00 7.39 -16.67
CA LYS A 574 24.05 7.50 -17.69
C LYS A 574 24.97 6.29 -17.58
N TYR A 575 25.25 5.69 -18.74
CA TYR A 575 26.24 4.63 -18.92
C TYR A 575 27.50 5.27 -19.50
N GLY A 576 28.68 4.89 -18.99
CA GLY A 576 29.99 5.38 -19.42
C GLY A 576 30.45 4.76 -20.72
#